data_AF-A0AA45ARL6-F1
#
_entry.id   AF-A0AA45ARL6-F1
#
_cell.length_a   1.000
_cell.length_b   1.000
_cell.length_c   1.000
_cell.angle_alpha   90.00
_cell.angle_beta   90.00
_cell.angle_gamma   90.00
#
_symmetry.space_group_name_H-M   'P 1'
#
loop_
_entity.id
_entity.type
_entity.pdbx_description
1 polymer ?
#
loop_
_entity_poly.entity_id
_entity_poly.type
_entity_poly.pdbx_seq_one_letter_code
_entity_poly.pdbx_strand_id
1 'polypeptide(L)'
;MKAYWFDNLPGDQRLPHDSGNAVDEEGLKQLGVYYHNITDIEGVNQLAAKRGYKNRDEIIVSPEKMGDVYEDKVKSFFNEHLHEDEEIRYVRDGRGYFDVRSRDDEWVRIRVEKDDLIILPPGIYHRFTTDETNVSSHACPQSSPASQTTP
;
A
#
# COMPACT_ATOMS: atom_id res chain seq x y z
N MET A 1 2.63 2.37 11.73
CA MET A 1 1.76 3.15 10.82
C MET A 1 1.20 4.46 11.39
N LYS A 2 0.84 5.39 10.51
CA LYS A 2 -0.02 6.55 10.77
C LYS A 2 -1.07 6.66 9.66
N ALA A 3 -2.34 6.90 10.00
CA ALA A 3 -3.39 7.16 9.02
C ALA A 3 -4.15 8.45 9.35
N TYR A 4 -4.59 9.17 8.32
CA TYR A 4 -5.26 10.46 8.44
C TYR A 4 -6.02 10.80 7.16
N TRP A 5 -6.97 11.72 7.27
CA TRP A 5 -7.66 12.26 6.11
C TRP A 5 -6.71 13.12 5.27
N PHE A 6 -6.75 12.92 3.96
CA PHE A 6 -5.94 13.67 3.00
C PHE A 6 -6.45 15.11 2.87
N ASP A 7 -5.55 16.10 2.83
CA ASP A 7 -5.91 17.52 2.82
C ASP A 7 -6.50 18.05 1.50
N ASN A 8 -6.39 17.26 0.41
CA ASN A 8 -6.81 17.62 -0.96
C ASN A 8 -6.18 18.92 -1.50
N LEU A 9 -5.10 19.38 -0.91
CA LEU A 9 -4.37 20.55 -1.41
C LEU A 9 -3.60 20.18 -2.68
N PRO A 10 -3.49 21.10 -3.66
CA PRO A 10 -2.65 20.86 -4.82
C PRO A 10 -1.18 20.78 -4.38
N GLY A 11 -0.43 19.83 -4.92
CA GLY A 11 0.97 19.63 -4.54
C GLY A 11 1.55 18.35 -5.10
N ASP A 12 2.79 18.07 -4.69
CA ASP A 12 3.45 16.80 -4.97
C ASP A 12 2.81 15.70 -4.11
N GLN A 13 2.27 14.67 -4.77
CA GLN A 13 1.63 13.51 -4.13
C GLN A 13 2.48 12.83 -3.04
N ARG A 14 3.82 12.96 -3.12
CA ARG A 14 4.80 12.36 -2.21
C ARG A 14 4.89 13.10 -0.87
N LEU A 15 4.32 14.30 -0.77
CA LEU A 15 4.23 15.06 0.49
C LEU A 15 3.24 14.41 1.45
N PRO A 16 3.29 14.69 2.77
CA PRO A 16 2.37 14.07 3.73
C PRO A 16 0.89 14.31 3.43
N HIS A 17 0.48 15.52 3.03
CA HIS A 17 -0.92 15.89 2.82
C HIS A 17 -1.83 15.58 4.02
N ASP A 18 -1.34 15.86 5.23
CA ASP A 18 -2.03 15.57 6.48
C ASP A 18 -2.99 16.72 6.85
N SER A 19 -4.29 16.44 6.85
CA SER A 19 -5.33 17.40 7.25
C SER A 19 -5.35 17.70 8.76
N GLY A 20 -4.61 16.93 9.57
CA GLY A 20 -4.65 16.96 11.02
C GLY A 20 -5.75 16.07 11.63
N ASN A 21 -6.62 15.49 10.80
CA ASN A 21 -7.67 14.57 11.24
C ASN A 21 -7.16 13.13 11.15
N ALA A 22 -6.72 12.58 12.29
CA ALA A 22 -6.21 11.21 12.36
C ALA A 22 -7.32 10.16 12.17
N VAL A 23 -6.95 9.03 11.58
CA VAL A 23 -7.76 7.81 11.48
C VAL A 23 -7.04 6.72 12.26
N ASP A 24 -7.72 6.10 13.21
CA ASP A 24 -7.17 5.00 14.00
C ASP A 24 -7.37 3.64 13.29
N GLU A 25 -6.82 2.58 13.89
CA GLU A 25 -6.94 1.23 13.32
C GLU A 25 -8.39 0.74 13.22
N GLU A 26 -9.28 1.21 14.11
CA GLU A 26 -10.69 0.84 14.05
C GLU A 26 -11.40 1.53 12.87
N GLY A 27 -11.08 2.79 12.61
CA GLY A 27 -11.52 3.50 11.41
C GLY A 27 -11.06 2.81 10.13
N LEU A 28 -9.81 2.34 10.07
CA LEU A 28 -9.31 1.56 8.93
C LEU A 28 -10.07 0.23 8.76
N LYS A 29 -10.36 -0.48 9.86
CA LYS A 29 -11.16 -1.73 9.81
C LYS A 29 -12.57 -1.49 9.31
N GLN A 30 -13.19 -0.34 9.61
CA GLN A 30 -14.52 0.00 9.09
C GLN A 30 -14.55 0.22 7.57
N LEU A 31 -13.38 0.56 6.99
CA LEU A 31 -13.13 0.60 5.54
C LEU A 31 -12.72 -0.78 4.98
N GLY A 32 -12.58 -1.79 5.84
CA GLY A 32 -12.12 -3.13 5.49
C GLY A 32 -10.60 -3.26 5.34
N VAL A 33 -9.85 -2.20 5.68
CA VAL A 33 -8.38 -2.20 5.64
C VAL A 33 -7.84 -2.81 6.94
N TYR A 34 -7.00 -3.82 6.81
CA TYR A 34 -6.34 -4.46 7.95
C TYR A 34 -4.87 -4.09 8.00
N TYR A 35 -4.38 -3.91 9.22
CA TYR A 35 -2.99 -3.60 9.50
C TYR A 35 -2.39 -4.59 10.50
N HIS A 36 -1.12 -4.91 10.27
CA HIS A 36 -0.28 -5.61 11.20
C HIS A 36 1.11 -4.98 11.22
N ASN A 37 1.72 -4.85 12.40
CA ASN A 37 3.15 -4.63 12.50
C ASN A 37 3.83 -5.97 12.78
N ILE A 38 4.67 -6.42 11.86
CA ILE A 38 5.32 -7.73 11.90
C ILE A 38 6.80 -7.52 11.63
N THR A 39 7.65 -7.74 12.64
CA THR A 39 9.10 -7.46 12.55
C THR A 39 9.92 -8.62 12.01
N ASP A 40 9.30 -9.78 11.81
CA ASP A 40 9.96 -10.99 11.34
C ASP A 40 9.18 -11.68 10.20
N ILE A 41 9.93 -12.32 9.29
CA ILE A 41 9.35 -12.99 8.13
C ILE A 41 8.47 -14.18 8.53
N GLU A 42 8.71 -14.79 9.68
CA GLU A 42 7.93 -15.94 10.13
C GLU A 42 6.50 -15.53 10.50
N GLY A 43 6.30 -14.38 11.14
CA GLY A 43 4.97 -13.79 11.37
C GLY A 43 4.22 -13.51 10.06
N VAL A 44 4.93 -13.05 9.02
CA VAL A 44 4.33 -12.84 7.68
C VAL A 44 3.93 -14.19 7.07
N ASN A 45 4.76 -15.22 7.22
CA ASN A 45 4.45 -16.57 6.74
C ASN A 45 3.23 -17.18 7.45
N GLN A 46 3.11 -16.98 8.77
CA GLN A 46 1.97 -17.45 9.56
C GLN A 46 0.67 -16.75 9.14
N LEU A 47 0.71 -15.43 8.93
CA LEU A 47 -0.44 -14.68 8.42
C LEU A 47 -0.84 -15.15 7.02
N ALA A 48 0.15 -15.33 6.14
CA ALA A 48 -0.05 -15.84 4.79
C ALA A 48 -0.71 -17.24 4.80
N ALA A 49 -0.21 -18.16 5.63
CA ALA A 49 -0.79 -19.49 5.78
C ALA A 49 -2.23 -19.44 6.31
N LYS A 50 -2.50 -18.60 7.32
CA LYS A 50 -3.84 -18.43 7.91
C LYS A 50 -4.85 -17.89 6.90
N ARG A 51 -4.42 -16.98 6.01
CA ARG A 51 -5.27 -16.38 4.98
C ARG A 51 -5.23 -17.11 3.63
N GLY A 52 -4.40 -18.14 3.51
CA GLY A 52 -4.30 -18.96 2.30
C GLY A 52 -3.54 -18.31 1.14
N TYR A 53 -2.64 -17.37 1.41
CA TYR A 53 -1.79 -16.75 0.39
C TYR A 53 -0.74 -17.75 -0.09
N LYS A 54 -0.67 -17.98 -1.39
CA LYS A 54 0.13 -19.06 -2.00
C LYS A 54 1.42 -18.58 -2.65
N ASN A 55 1.48 -17.30 -3.04
CA ASN A 55 2.62 -16.74 -3.75
C ASN A 55 3.14 -15.51 -3.03
N ARG A 56 4.38 -15.13 -3.32
CA ARG A 56 5.01 -13.92 -2.81
C ARG A 56 5.99 -13.40 -3.84
N ASP A 57 5.81 -12.14 -4.20
CA ASP A 57 6.78 -11.39 -5.00
C ASP A 57 7.44 -10.30 -4.16
N GLU A 58 8.59 -9.81 -4.61
CA GLU A 58 9.28 -8.67 -4.00
C GLU A 58 9.50 -7.59 -5.05
N ILE A 59 9.16 -6.35 -4.70
CA ILE A 59 9.33 -5.18 -5.56
C ILE A 59 10.05 -4.08 -4.79
N ILE A 60 11.08 -3.51 -5.43
CA ILE A 60 11.81 -2.34 -4.93
C ILE A 60 11.46 -1.17 -5.85
N VAL A 61 10.76 -0.19 -5.32
CA VAL A 61 10.35 1.03 -5.99
C VAL A 61 11.38 2.11 -5.68
N SER A 62 12.34 2.31 -6.59
CA SER A 62 13.31 3.40 -6.51
C SER A 62 13.80 3.83 -7.90
N PRO A 63 14.22 5.10 -8.08
CA PRO A 63 14.81 5.55 -9.33
C PRO A 63 16.03 4.71 -9.73
N GLU A 64 16.87 4.31 -8.77
CA GLU A 64 18.08 3.52 -9.02
C GLU A 64 17.77 2.11 -9.55
N LYS A 65 16.71 1.44 -9.04
CA LYS A 65 16.36 0.08 -9.47
C LYS A 65 15.43 0.03 -10.66
N MET A 66 14.58 1.02 -10.84
CA MET A 66 13.63 1.06 -11.95
C MET A 66 14.17 1.83 -13.17
N GLY A 67 15.15 2.72 -13.00
CA GLY A 67 15.69 3.51 -14.12
C GLY A 67 14.60 4.37 -14.78
N ASP A 68 14.60 4.42 -16.11
CA ASP A 68 13.72 5.30 -16.90
C ASP A 68 12.22 5.00 -16.72
N VAL A 69 11.85 3.77 -16.34
CA VAL A 69 10.44 3.39 -16.14
C VAL A 69 9.88 3.81 -14.78
N TYR A 70 10.72 4.35 -13.89
CA TYR A 70 10.33 4.75 -12.54
C TYR A 70 9.17 5.74 -12.54
N GLU A 71 9.30 6.83 -13.30
CA GLU A 71 8.30 7.91 -13.32
C GLU A 71 6.95 7.43 -13.87
N ASP A 72 6.95 6.62 -14.92
CA ASP A 72 5.72 6.05 -15.47
C ASP A 72 5.08 5.05 -14.52
N LYS A 73 5.89 4.24 -13.81
CA LYS A 73 5.39 3.30 -12.81
C LYS A 73 4.78 4.00 -11.61
N VAL A 74 5.46 5.01 -11.05
CA VAL A 74 4.94 5.79 -9.92
C VAL A 74 3.64 6.50 -10.29
N LYS A 75 3.52 7.05 -11.50
CA LYS A 75 2.26 7.59 -12.01
C LYS A 75 1.18 6.52 -12.10
N SER A 76 1.51 5.34 -12.63
CA SER A 76 0.54 4.25 -12.76
C SER A 76 0.02 3.75 -11.40
N PHE A 77 0.89 3.67 -10.39
CA PHE A 77 0.51 3.30 -9.03
C PHE A 77 -0.33 4.36 -8.34
N PHE A 78 -0.11 5.65 -8.68
CA PHE A 78 -0.86 6.74 -8.08
C PHE A 78 -2.20 7.01 -8.77
N ASN A 79 -2.43 6.49 -9.98
CA ASN A 79 -3.75 6.47 -10.57
C ASN A 79 -4.68 5.63 -9.68
N GLU A 80 -5.87 6.15 -9.39
CA GLU A 80 -6.89 5.42 -8.64
C GLU A 80 -7.27 4.13 -9.36
N HIS A 81 -7.18 3.00 -8.66
CA HIS A 81 -7.50 1.67 -9.17
C HIS A 81 -8.10 0.78 -8.09
N LEU A 82 -8.51 -0.43 -8.48
CA LEU A 82 -8.98 -1.47 -7.59
C LEU A 82 -8.52 -2.84 -8.10
N HIS A 83 -8.61 -3.83 -7.21
CA HIS A 83 -8.33 -5.23 -7.53
C HIS A 83 -9.54 -6.10 -7.15
N GLU A 84 -9.76 -7.19 -7.89
CA GLU A 84 -10.81 -8.18 -7.60
C GLU A 84 -10.43 -9.12 -6.44
N ASP A 85 -9.14 -9.13 -6.10
CA ASP A 85 -8.54 -9.86 -4.98
C ASP A 85 -8.03 -8.88 -3.91
N GLU A 86 -7.70 -9.41 -2.73
CA GLU A 86 -7.02 -8.63 -1.68
C GLU A 86 -5.65 -8.14 -2.19
N GLU A 87 -5.34 -6.88 -1.92
CA GLU A 87 -3.99 -6.35 -2.09
C GLU A 87 -3.25 -6.40 -0.76
N ILE A 88 -2.20 -7.22 -0.68
CA ILE A 88 -1.36 -7.34 0.51
C ILE A 88 0.02 -6.79 0.23
N ARG A 89 0.50 -5.93 1.14
CA ARG A 89 1.83 -5.31 1.03
C ARG A 89 2.51 -5.33 2.39
N TYR A 90 3.64 -6.02 2.46
CA TYR A 90 4.56 -6.01 3.59
C TYR A 90 5.77 -5.14 3.27
N VAL A 91 6.01 -4.08 4.02
CA VAL A 91 7.13 -3.16 3.78
C VAL A 91 8.41 -3.72 4.40
N ARG A 92 9.40 -4.04 3.56
CA ARG A 92 10.69 -4.55 4.02
C ARG A 92 11.69 -3.44 4.33
N ASP A 93 11.58 -2.33 3.60
CA ASP A 93 12.43 -1.16 3.76
C ASP A 93 11.78 0.08 3.15
N GLY A 94 12.25 1.26 3.54
CA GLY A 94 11.73 2.54 3.06
C GLY A 94 10.32 2.86 3.57
N ARG A 95 9.64 3.77 2.86
CA ARG A 95 8.33 4.32 3.26
C ARG A 95 7.45 4.64 2.06
N GLY A 96 6.16 4.64 2.29
CA GLY A 96 5.19 5.04 1.28
C GLY A 96 3.82 5.35 1.85
N TYR A 97 2.93 5.77 0.96
CA TYR A 97 1.55 6.10 1.26
C TYR A 97 0.61 5.23 0.43
N PHE A 98 -0.33 4.58 1.12
CA PHE A 98 -1.53 4.01 0.51
C PHE A 98 -2.68 4.96 0.78
N ASP A 99 -3.30 5.49 -0.28
CA ASP A 99 -4.53 6.24 -0.14
C ASP A 99 -5.70 5.33 -0.49
N VAL A 100 -6.73 5.31 0.35
CA VAL A 100 -7.94 4.51 0.16
C VAL A 100 -9.17 5.42 0.21
N ARG A 101 -10.20 5.08 -0.57
CA ARG A 101 -11.49 5.78 -0.52
C ARG A 101 -12.29 5.38 0.72
N SER A 102 -12.82 6.38 1.40
CA SER A 102 -13.82 6.20 2.44
C SER A 102 -15.20 5.93 1.85
N ARG A 103 -16.19 5.69 2.72
CA ARG A 103 -17.59 5.51 2.30
C ARG A 103 -18.22 6.78 1.73
N ASP A 104 -17.67 7.94 2.10
CA ASP A 104 -18.15 9.26 1.67
C ASP A 104 -17.31 9.82 0.51
N ASP A 105 -16.56 8.95 -0.19
CA ASP A 105 -15.70 9.28 -1.32
C ASP A 105 -14.54 10.24 -0.98
N GLU A 106 -14.07 10.21 0.27
CA GLU A 106 -12.92 11.00 0.74
C GLU A 106 -11.66 10.15 0.83
N TRP A 107 -10.48 10.76 0.61
CA TRP A 107 -9.20 10.06 0.69
C TRP A 107 -8.71 9.92 2.14
N VAL A 108 -8.44 8.69 2.57
CA VAL A 108 -7.68 8.39 3.78
C VAL A 108 -6.28 7.96 3.36
N ARG A 109 -5.27 8.71 3.81
CA ARG A 109 -3.85 8.42 3.57
C ARG A 109 -3.29 7.59 4.71
N ILE A 110 -2.60 6.51 4.35
CA ILE A 110 -2.00 5.55 5.27
C ILE A 110 -0.51 5.53 5.00
N ARG A 111 0.26 6.09 5.92
CA ARG A 111 1.72 6.01 5.90
C ARG A 111 2.17 4.66 6.45
N VAL A 112 2.88 3.92 5.60
CA VAL A 112 3.52 2.65 5.93
C VAL A 112 5.03 2.80 5.90
N GLU A 113 5.70 2.10 6.79
CA GLU A 113 7.16 2.00 6.83
C GLU A 113 7.59 0.56 7.13
N LYS A 114 8.90 0.32 7.18
CA LYS A 114 9.46 -0.99 7.49
C LYS A 114 8.71 -1.72 8.62
N ASP A 115 8.46 -3.01 8.38
CA ASP A 115 7.75 -3.95 9.26
C ASP A 115 6.22 -3.73 9.31
N ASP A 116 5.68 -2.74 8.60
CA ASP A 116 4.24 -2.59 8.42
C ASP A 116 3.72 -3.52 7.31
N LEU A 117 2.63 -4.22 7.61
CA LEU A 117 1.86 -5.02 6.66
C LEU A 117 0.44 -4.44 6.57
N ILE A 118 0.00 -4.14 5.36
CA ILE A 118 -1.36 -3.69 5.07
C ILE A 118 -2.06 -4.69 4.16
N ILE A 119 -3.36 -4.86 4.38
CA ILE A 119 -4.26 -5.65 3.54
C ILE A 119 -5.44 -4.77 3.14
N LEU A 120 -5.57 -4.52 1.84
CA LEU A 120 -6.67 -3.80 1.23
C LEU A 120 -7.71 -4.81 0.74
N PRO A 121 -9.00 -4.61 1.05
CA PRO A 121 -10.04 -5.54 0.66
C PRO A 121 -10.33 -5.47 -0.85
N PRO A 122 -10.88 -6.54 -1.45
CA PRO A 122 -11.29 -6.52 -2.85
C PRO A 122 -12.26 -5.38 -3.15
N GLY A 123 -12.09 -4.74 -4.30
CA GLY A 123 -12.98 -3.69 -4.79
C GLY A 123 -12.82 -2.32 -4.12
N ILE A 124 -11.92 -2.15 -3.15
CA ILE A 124 -11.64 -0.82 -2.62
C ILE A 124 -10.85 0.00 -3.64
N TYR A 125 -11.30 1.24 -3.89
CA TYR A 125 -10.51 2.20 -4.63
C TYR A 125 -9.32 2.65 -3.81
N HIS A 126 -8.13 2.50 -4.37
CA HIS A 126 -6.89 2.86 -3.73
C HIS A 126 -5.84 3.32 -4.75
N ARG A 127 -4.77 3.89 -4.21
CA ARG A 127 -3.56 4.28 -4.95
C ARG A 127 -2.34 4.24 -4.04
N PHE A 128 -1.17 4.14 -4.64
CA PHE A 128 0.11 4.09 -3.92
C PHE A 128 1.08 5.14 -4.44
N THR A 129 1.86 5.75 -3.53
CA THR A 129 3.02 6.57 -3.87
C THR A 129 4.13 6.37 -2.84
N THR A 130 5.39 6.53 -3.27
CA THR A 130 6.52 6.68 -2.34
C THR A 130 6.41 8.02 -1.61
N ASP A 131 7.14 8.17 -0.50
CA ASP A 131 7.37 9.47 0.11
C ASP A 131 8.48 10.25 -0.62
N GLU A 132 8.87 11.40 -0.07
CA GLU A 132 9.93 12.28 -0.60
C GLU A 132 11.30 11.60 -0.71
N THR A 133 11.52 10.46 -0.03
CA THR A 133 12.77 9.69 -0.13
C THR A 133 12.82 8.83 -1.40
N ASN A 134 11.69 8.69 -2.10
CA ASN A 134 11.55 7.95 -3.37
C ASN A 134 11.93 6.47 -3.31
N VAL A 135 12.03 5.89 -2.11
CA VAL A 135 12.42 4.49 -1.92
C VAL A 135 11.40 3.76 -1.06
N SER A 136 10.83 2.70 -1.61
CA SER A 136 10.10 1.70 -0.84
C SER A 136 10.39 0.29 -1.35
N SER A 137 10.48 -0.68 -0.44
CA SER A 137 10.59 -2.10 -0.77
C SER A 137 9.42 -2.85 -0.16
N HIS A 138 8.71 -3.60 -0.99
CA HIS A 138 7.54 -4.36 -0.58
C HIS A 138 7.71 -5.84 -0.93
N ALA A 139 7.37 -6.71 0.01
CA ALA A 139 6.97 -8.08 -0.30
C ALA A 139 5.45 -8.11 -0.50
N CYS A 140 4.99 -8.74 -1.57
CA CYS A 140 3.59 -8.82 -1.97
C CYS A 140 3.14 -10.29 -1.90
N PRO A 141 2.59 -10.76 -0.77
CA PRO A 141 1.85 -12.02 -0.72
C PRO A 141 0.62 -11.95 -1.63
N GLN A 142 0.32 -13.01 -2.38
CA GLN A 142 -0.86 -13.09 -3.25
C GLN A 142 -1.76 -14.27 -2.87
N SER A 143 -3.08 -14.04 -2.89
CA SER A 143 -4.12 -15.05 -2.72
C SER A 143 -4.15 -16.06 -3.87
N SER A 144 -3.85 -15.61 -5.09
CA SER A 144 -3.86 -16.37 -6.33
C SER A 144 -2.47 -16.41 -6.99
N PRO A 145 -2.16 -17.39 -7.85
CA PRO A 145 -0.99 -17.29 -8.73
C PRO A 145 -1.17 -16.09 -9.64
N ALA A 146 -0.16 -15.21 -9.67
CA ALA A 146 -0.09 -14.10 -10.61
C ALA A 146 -0.44 -14.62 -11.99
N SER A 147 -1.64 -14.29 -12.48
CA SER A 147 -1.91 -14.39 -13.90
C SER A 147 -1.00 -13.35 -14.55
N GLN A 148 0.16 -13.80 -15.01
CA GLN A 148 0.95 -13.05 -15.98
C GLN A 148 0.08 -12.97 -17.25
N THR A 149 -0.86 -12.03 -17.28
CA THR A 149 -1.44 -11.55 -18.53
C THR A 149 -0.41 -10.63 -19.14
N THR A 150 0.60 -11.24 -19.76
CA THR A 150 1.36 -10.60 -20.82
C THR A 150 0.43 -10.48 -22.03
N PRO A 151 0.37 -9.33 -22.73
CA PRO A 151 -0.32 -9.24 -24.00
C PRO A 151 0.28 -10.16 -25.07
#